data_AF-A0A1C6AU99-F1
#
_entry.id   AF-A0A1C6AU99-F1
#
_cell.length_a   1.000
_cell.length_b   1.000
_cell.length_c   1.000
_cell.angle_alpha   90.00
_cell.angle_beta   90.00
_cell.angle_gamma   90.00
#
_symmetry.space_group_name_H-M   'P 1'
#
loop_
_entity.id
_entity.type
_entity.pdbx_description
1 polymer ?
#
loop_
_entity_poly.entity_id
_entity_poly.type
_entity_poly.pdbx_seq_one_letter_code
_entity_poly.pdbx_strand_id
1 'polypeptide(L)'
;MKFLTNDIFRLGGSQRAKLQYHILSQRFPLAAVSASDKQELEAFAASSATETAQRWLNRMMWPQGHEKMVSFGAALEVPGNTRGLWCYYAKVDEHRATYTGVPMSWETWAAPLLDYLTAWRAARRWDMVEVMQGAMLRLYYHAPYYLTVPKAVRVAVVKWVYQFLKDGAAPFPFAGDMGSEEYSFTIDFERDMEIVPNRSIKNDMAAYNRQANAEKGRRRVEKRFADLQGDKWTTAELTGQGFTKRNISAFVENGLIKRLCKGHYMRVSK
;
A
#
# COMPACT_ATOMS: atom_id res chain seq x y z
N MET A 1 6.57 -3.39 -15.58
CA MET A 1 5.50 -4.41 -15.71
C MET A 1 4.15 -3.76 -15.48
N LYS A 2 3.15 -4.07 -16.30
CA LYS A 2 1.79 -3.53 -16.25
C LYS A 2 0.79 -4.70 -16.30
N PHE A 3 -0.16 -4.73 -15.38
CA PHE A 3 -1.27 -5.69 -15.44
C PHE A 3 -2.39 -5.12 -16.32
N LEU A 4 -3.01 -5.98 -17.13
CA LEU A 4 -4.10 -5.61 -18.04
C LEU A 4 -5.49 -5.73 -17.41
N THR A 5 -5.58 -6.32 -16.22
CA THR A 5 -6.80 -6.35 -15.40
C THR A 5 -6.69 -5.43 -14.18
N ASN A 6 -7.83 -4.85 -13.78
CA ASN A 6 -7.96 -4.10 -12.54
C ASN A 6 -8.18 -5.02 -11.32
N ASP A 7 -8.36 -6.33 -11.50
CA ASP A 7 -8.56 -7.27 -10.38
C ASP A 7 -7.32 -7.38 -9.50
N ILE A 8 -6.14 -7.03 -10.03
CA ILE A 8 -4.91 -6.89 -9.25
C ILE A 8 -5.09 -5.96 -8.04
N PHE A 9 -6.00 -4.97 -8.10
CA PHE A 9 -6.26 -4.05 -6.99
C PHE A 9 -7.12 -4.65 -5.88
N ARG A 10 -7.64 -5.87 -6.03
CA ARG A 10 -8.17 -6.66 -4.90
C ARG A 10 -7.07 -7.16 -3.97
N LEU A 11 -5.81 -7.21 -4.43
CA LEU A 11 -4.66 -7.59 -3.63
C LEU A 11 -4.06 -6.38 -2.91
N GLY A 12 -3.57 -6.60 -1.69
CA GLY A 12 -2.73 -5.62 -0.98
C GLY A 12 -1.43 -5.28 -1.73
N GLY A 13 -0.88 -4.09 -1.50
CA GLY A 13 0.33 -3.62 -2.21
C GLY A 13 1.54 -4.57 -2.09
N SER A 14 1.72 -5.19 -0.92
CA SER A 14 2.77 -6.19 -0.71
C SER A 14 2.57 -7.45 -1.57
N GLN A 15 1.32 -7.94 -1.67
CA GLN A 15 0.97 -9.10 -2.47
C GLN A 15 1.12 -8.84 -3.97
N ARG A 16 0.76 -7.62 -4.42
CA ARG A 16 1.03 -7.19 -5.79
C ARG A 16 2.52 -7.18 -6.10
N ALA A 17 3.35 -6.64 -5.19
CA ALA A 17 4.80 -6.64 -5.36
C ALA A 17 5.37 -8.07 -5.40
N LYS A 18 4.93 -8.94 -4.48
CA LYS A 18 5.32 -10.36 -4.45
C LYS A 18 5.01 -11.07 -5.77
N LEU A 19 3.82 -10.82 -6.33
CA LEU A 19 3.44 -11.34 -7.63
C LEU A 19 4.36 -10.83 -8.76
N GLN A 20 4.73 -9.54 -8.77
CA GLN A 20 5.66 -9.03 -9.78
C GLN A 20 7.02 -9.73 -9.73
N TYR A 21 7.60 -9.88 -8.53
CA TYR A 21 8.88 -10.58 -8.40
C TYR A 21 8.79 -12.04 -8.85
N HIS A 22 7.68 -12.71 -8.51
CA HIS A 22 7.44 -14.08 -8.96
C HIS A 22 7.41 -14.16 -10.49
N ILE A 23 6.63 -13.31 -11.15
CA ILE A 23 6.51 -13.36 -12.60
C ILE A 23 7.84 -13.02 -13.28
N LEU A 24 8.56 -12.01 -12.79
CA LEU A 24 9.86 -11.64 -13.35
C LEU A 24 10.87 -12.78 -13.21
N SER A 25 10.86 -13.52 -12.10
CA SER A 25 11.76 -14.68 -11.93
C SER A 25 11.43 -15.86 -12.85
N GLN A 26 10.22 -15.94 -13.41
CA GLN A 26 9.89 -16.93 -14.43
C GLN A 26 10.40 -16.53 -15.83
N ARG A 27 10.69 -15.24 -16.04
CA ARG A 27 11.03 -14.68 -17.35
C ARG A 27 12.50 -14.35 -17.51
N PHE A 28 13.19 -14.10 -16.40
CA PHE A 28 14.58 -13.68 -16.39
C PHE A 28 15.39 -14.48 -15.38
N PRO A 29 16.65 -14.79 -15.69
CA PRO A 29 17.53 -15.44 -14.74
C PRO A 29 17.72 -14.56 -13.50
N LEU A 30 17.84 -15.21 -12.35
CA LEU A 30 18.13 -14.56 -11.10
C LEU A 30 19.65 -14.44 -10.91
N ALA A 31 20.10 -13.30 -10.40
CA ALA A 31 21.46 -13.11 -9.92
C ALA A 31 21.75 -14.08 -8.77
N ALA A 32 22.92 -14.72 -8.82
CA ALA A 32 23.43 -15.47 -7.69
C ALA A 32 23.81 -14.51 -6.56
N VAL A 33 23.36 -14.79 -5.34
CA VAL A 33 23.68 -14.00 -4.15
C VAL A 33 24.32 -14.93 -3.14
N SER A 34 25.55 -14.63 -2.73
CA SER A 34 26.29 -15.47 -1.79
C SER A 34 25.63 -15.46 -0.40
N ALA A 35 25.92 -16.46 0.43
CA ALA A 35 25.40 -16.50 1.80
C ALA A 35 25.87 -15.29 2.63
N SER A 36 27.11 -14.82 2.42
CA SER A 36 27.65 -13.61 3.08
C SER A 36 26.84 -12.39 2.67
N ASP A 37 26.63 -12.20 1.37
CA ASP A 37 25.87 -11.03 0.86
C ASP A 37 24.44 -11.03 1.39
N LYS A 38 23.80 -12.20 1.51
CA LYS A 38 22.45 -12.30 2.11
C LYS A 38 22.45 -11.81 3.55
N GLN A 39 23.38 -12.29 4.37
CA GLN A 39 23.51 -11.88 5.77
C GLN A 39 23.81 -10.38 5.89
N GLU A 40 24.69 -9.85 5.05
CA GLU A 40 25.02 -8.42 5.02
C GLU A 40 23.81 -7.56 4.63
N LEU A 41 23.03 -7.97 3.63
CA LEU A 41 21.81 -7.28 3.22
C LEU A 41 20.74 -7.28 4.31
N GLU A 42 20.56 -8.41 4.99
CA GLU A 42 19.64 -8.52 6.13
C GLU A 42 20.10 -7.64 7.30
N ALA A 43 21.39 -7.71 7.67
CA ALA A 43 21.95 -6.89 8.74
C ALA A 43 21.84 -5.39 8.43
N PHE A 44 22.13 -4.99 7.19
CA PHE A 44 21.98 -3.62 6.72
C PHE A 44 20.53 -3.14 6.90
N ALA A 45 19.55 -3.91 6.44
CA ALA A 45 18.15 -3.53 6.57
C ALA A 45 17.67 -3.56 8.03
N ALA A 46 18.11 -4.52 8.84
CA ALA A 46 17.78 -4.63 10.26
C ALA A 46 18.37 -3.50 11.11
N SER A 47 19.50 -2.93 10.71
CA SER A 47 20.09 -1.77 11.39
C SER A 47 19.27 -0.48 11.26
N SER A 48 18.29 -0.45 10.34
CA SER A 48 17.48 0.73 10.06
C SER A 48 16.07 0.60 10.60
N ALA A 49 15.64 1.57 11.42
CA ALA A 49 14.27 1.66 11.93
C ALA A 49 13.25 2.18 10.89
N THR A 50 13.64 2.32 9.62
CA THR A 50 12.74 2.90 8.58
C THR A 50 11.74 1.87 8.06
N GLU A 51 10.53 2.32 7.74
CA GLU A 51 9.49 1.46 7.14
C GLU A 51 9.98 0.82 5.82
N THR A 52 10.81 1.54 5.07
CA THR A 52 11.40 1.05 3.82
C THR A 52 12.34 -0.13 4.07
N ALA A 53 13.23 -0.04 5.06
CA ALA A 53 14.15 -1.12 5.39
C ALA A 53 13.41 -2.36 5.94
N GLN A 54 12.41 -2.16 6.81
CA GLN A 54 11.56 -3.25 7.28
C GLN A 54 10.82 -3.94 6.12
N ARG A 55 10.39 -3.18 5.11
CA ARG A 55 9.78 -3.73 3.90
C ARG A 55 10.77 -4.57 3.10
N TRP A 56 12.04 -4.18 3.05
CA TRP A 56 13.09 -4.97 2.40
C TRP A 56 13.35 -6.29 3.11
N LEU A 57 13.50 -6.27 4.44
CA LEU A 57 13.60 -7.50 5.25
C LEU A 57 12.45 -8.47 4.96
N ASN A 58 11.21 -7.97 4.98
CA ASN A 58 10.04 -8.80 4.71
C ASN A 58 10.06 -9.44 3.31
N ARG A 59 10.68 -8.77 2.32
CA ARG A 59 10.82 -9.27 0.94
C ARG A 59 11.93 -10.30 0.83
N MET A 60 13.03 -10.13 1.56
CA MET A 60 14.14 -11.07 1.64
C MET A 60 13.68 -12.45 2.16
N MET A 61 12.70 -12.46 3.08
CA MET A 61 12.08 -13.68 3.60
C MET A 61 11.15 -14.40 2.62
N TRP A 62 10.92 -13.88 1.42
CA TRP A 62 10.16 -14.59 0.39
C TRP A 62 11.01 -15.68 -0.28
N PRO A 63 10.38 -16.67 -0.97
CA PRO A 63 11.13 -17.63 -1.76
C PRO A 63 12.02 -16.93 -2.79
N GLN A 64 13.34 -17.15 -2.69
CA GLN A 64 14.39 -16.48 -3.48
C GLN A 64 14.34 -14.94 -3.37
N GLY A 65 13.94 -14.42 -2.20
CA GLY A 65 13.71 -12.99 -1.98
C GLY A 65 14.94 -12.13 -2.25
N HIS A 66 16.10 -12.56 -1.76
CA HIS A 66 17.38 -11.89 -1.99
C HIS A 66 17.71 -11.79 -3.48
N GLU A 67 17.69 -12.92 -4.19
CA GLU A 67 18.02 -13.01 -5.60
C GLU A 67 17.06 -12.17 -6.44
N LYS A 68 15.76 -12.24 -6.14
CA LYS A 68 14.71 -11.42 -6.79
C LYS A 68 14.93 -9.94 -6.58
N MET A 69 15.27 -9.52 -5.36
CA MET A 69 15.53 -8.12 -5.04
C MET A 69 16.80 -7.59 -5.70
N VAL A 70 17.87 -8.37 -5.75
CA VAL A 70 19.12 -7.99 -6.43
C VAL A 70 18.91 -7.91 -7.95
N SER A 71 18.19 -8.86 -8.53
CA SER A 71 17.96 -8.93 -9.99
C SER A 71 17.04 -7.83 -10.50
N PHE A 72 15.96 -7.53 -9.77
CA PHE A 72 14.89 -6.65 -10.25
C PHE A 72 14.76 -5.34 -9.47
N GLY A 73 15.62 -5.12 -8.48
CA GLY A 73 15.62 -3.98 -7.58
C GLY A 73 14.71 -4.16 -6.36
N ALA A 74 15.00 -3.45 -5.28
CA ALA A 74 14.31 -3.59 -3.98
C ALA A 74 12.95 -2.87 -3.88
N ALA A 75 12.60 -2.02 -4.85
CA ALA A 75 11.47 -1.10 -4.78
C ALA A 75 10.35 -1.39 -5.79
N LEU A 76 10.25 -2.62 -6.32
CA LEU A 76 9.13 -2.99 -7.18
C LEU A 76 7.80 -2.79 -6.44
N GLU A 77 6.86 -2.14 -7.12
CA GLU A 77 5.51 -1.88 -6.62
C GLU A 77 4.51 -1.75 -7.77
N VAL A 78 3.27 -2.14 -7.50
CA VAL A 78 2.11 -1.78 -8.31
C VAL A 78 1.35 -0.71 -7.55
N PRO A 79 1.47 0.58 -7.93
CA PRO A 79 0.80 1.66 -7.23
C PRO A 79 -0.71 1.57 -7.44
N GLY A 80 -1.49 1.88 -6.39
CA GLY A 80 -2.94 1.86 -6.43
C GLY A 80 -3.55 1.54 -5.08
N ASN A 81 -4.76 2.04 -4.84
CA ASN A 81 -5.52 1.69 -3.65
C ASN A 81 -6.12 0.30 -3.79
N THR A 82 -6.31 -0.38 -2.67
CA THR A 82 -7.03 -1.65 -2.65
C THR A 82 -8.52 -1.40 -2.92
N ARG A 83 -9.19 -2.32 -3.63
CA ARG A 83 -10.61 -2.20 -4.00
C ARG A 83 -11.58 -2.36 -2.84
N GLY A 84 -11.17 -3.05 -1.78
CA GLY A 84 -12.03 -3.32 -0.63
C GLY A 84 -11.34 -4.20 0.40
N LEU A 85 -12.10 -4.56 1.43
CA LEU A 85 -11.76 -5.62 2.36
C LEU A 85 -12.02 -6.96 1.67
N TRP A 86 -11.06 -7.87 1.67
CA TRP A 86 -11.22 -9.15 0.95
C TRP A 86 -10.36 -10.25 1.54
N CYS A 87 -11.00 -11.32 2.02
CA CYS A 87 -10.37 -12.54 2.49
C CYS A 87 -10.27 -13.53 1.33
N TYR A 88 -9.09 -14.09 1.11
CA TYR A 88 -8.84 -14.98 -0.02
C TYR A 88 -7.67 -15.92 0.26
N TYR A 89 -7.58 -17.01 -0.50
CA TYR A 89 -6.34 -17.78 -0.62
C TYR A 89 -5.81 -17.70 -2.06
N ALA A 90 -4.53 -18.04 -2.24
CA ALA A 90 -3.87 -17.96 -3.53
C ALA A 90 -3.22 -19.29 -3.91
N LYS A 91 -3.31 -19.66 -5.19
CA LYS A 91 -2.53 -20.72 -5.82
C LYS A 91 -1.70 -20.08 -6.93
N VAL A 92 -0.38 -20.19 -6.82
CA VAL A 92 0.56 -19.57 -7.75
C VAL A 92 1.48 -20.65 -8.29
N ASP A 93 1.56 -20.75 -9.61
CA ASP A 93 2.48 -21.63 -10.32
C ASP A 93 3.37 -20.81 -11.28
N GLU A 94 4.05 -21.48 -12.20
CA GLU A 94 5.00 -20.86 -13.15
C GLU A 94 4.32 -19.98 -14.20
N HIS A 95 3.04 -20.20 -14.48
CA HIS A 95 2.32 -19.56 -15.60
C HIS A 95 1.13 -18.71 -15.15
N ARG A 96 0.57 -18.97 -13.97
CA ARG A 96 -0.62 -18.26 -13.49
C ARG A 96 -0.64 -18.08 -11.97
N ALA A 97 -1.42 -17.09 -11.55
CA ALA A 97 -1.80 -16.89 -10.16
C ALA A 97 -3.32 -16.83 -10.05
N THR A 98 -3.92 -17.77 -9.32
CA THR A 98 -5.35 -17.81 -9.06
C THR A 98 -5.64 -17.40 -7.61
N TYR A 99 -6.59 -16.50 -7.45
CA TYR A 99 -7.02 -15.98 -6.16
C TYR A 99 -8.50 -16.31 -5.98
N THR A 100 -8.83 -16.94 -4.85
CA THR A 100 -10.20 -17.36 -4.53
C THR A 100 -10.65 -16.66 -3.25
N GLY A 101 -11.70 -15.85 -3.37
CA GLY A 101 -12.33 -15.17 -2.26
C GLY A 101 -13.14 -16.12 -1.38
N VAL A 102 -13.19 -15.81 -0.09
CA VAL A 102 -13.86 -16.64 0.93
C VAL A 102 -14.75 -15.73 1.78
N PRO A 103 -16.01 -16.10 2.08
CA PRO A 103 -16.84 -15.41 3.05
C PRO A 103 -16.18 -15.51 4.42
N MET A 104 -16.23 -14.44 5.21
CA MET A 104 -15.55 -14.45 6.50
C MET A 104 -16.14 -13.39 7.43
N SER A 105 -16.23 -13.70 8.72
CA SER A 105 -16.67 -12.78 9.76
C SER A 105 -15.49 -12.23 10.56
N TRP A 106 -15.71 -11.09 11.21
CA TRP A 106 -14.72 -10.49 12.09
C TRP A 106 -14.46 -11.32 13.34
N GLU A 107 -15.46 -12.03 13.87
CA GLU A 107 -15.30 -12.88 15.06
C GLU A 107 -14.33 -14.03 14.79
N THR A 108 -14.43 -14.66 13.62
CA THR A 108 -13.51 -15.73 13.22
C THR A 108 -12.13 -15.17 12.90
N TRP A 109 -12.04 -14.07 12.13
CA TRP A 109 -10.75 -13.56 11.68
C TRP A 109 -9.95 -12.89 12.80
N ALA A 110 -10.61 -12.13 13.69
CA ALA A 110 -9.93 -11.38 14.74
C ALA A 110 -9.53 -12.25 15.94
N ALA A 111 -10.12 -13.43 16.15
CA ALA A 111 -9.86 -14.24 17.34
C ALA A 111 -8.35 -14.50 17.60
N PRO A 112 -7.53 -14.95 16.63
CA PRO A 112 -6.11 -15.17 16.89
C PRO A 112 -5.32 -13.88 17.15
N LEU A 113 -5.80 -12.73 16.69
CA LEU A 113 -5.25 -11.43 17.02
C LEU A 113 -5.58 -11.06 18.47
N LEU A 114 -6.81 -11.28 18.93
CA LEU A 114 -7.20 -11.08 20.33
C LEU A 114 -6.40 -11.99 21.27
N ASP A 115 -6.26 -13.27 20.94
CA ASP A 115 -5.48 -14.24 21.73
C ASP A 115 -4.03 -13.79 21.88
N TYR A 116 -3.42 -13.35 20.78
CA TYR A 116 -2.05 -12.85 20.77
C TYR A 116 -1.90 -11.63 21.70
N LEU A 117 -2.76 -10.63 21.57
CA LEU A 117 -2.68 -9.44 22.41
C LEU A 117 -2.95 -9.76 23.88
N THR A 118 -3.86 -10.69 24.17
CA THR A 118 -4.17 -11.15 25.53
C THR A 118 -2.96 -11.83 26.18
N ALA A 119 -2.25 -12.69 25.44
CA ALA A 119 -1.02 -13.32 25.92
C ALA A 119 0.06 -12.28 26.24
N TRP A 120 0.23 -11.28 25.38
CA TRP A 120 1.12 -10.16 25.65
C TRP A 120 0.71 -9.35 26.90
N ARG A 121 -0.60 -9.16 27.13
CA ARG A 121 -1.11 -8.50 28.36
C ARG A 121 -0.75 -9.24 29.62
N ALA A 122 -0.84 -10.57 29.60
CA ALA A 122 -0.46 -11.38 30.73
C ALA A 122 1.04 -11.26 31.08
N ALA A 123 1.90 -11.04 30.08
CA ALA A 123 3.36 -10.93 30.27
C ALA A 123 3.83 -9.61 30.94
N ARG A 124 2.97 -8.58 31.03
CA ARG A 124 3.19 -7.28 31.73
C ARG A 124 4.42 -6.45 31.31
N ARG A 125 5.26 -6.93 30.39
CA ARG A 125 6.30 -6.16 29.70
C ARG A 125 6.30 -6.53 28.23
N TRP A 126 6.19 -5.53 27.37
CA TRP A 126 6.10 -5.69 25.93
C TRP A 126 6.90 -4.64 25.19
N ASP A 127 7.53 -5.06 24.09
CA ASP A 127 8.02 -4.16 23.06
C ASP A 127 6.87 -3.83 22.12
N MET A 128 6.47 -2.55 22.09
CA MET A 128 5.37 -2.10 21.24
C MET A 128 5.63 -2.31 19.75
N VAL A 129 6.89 -2.30 19.30
CA VAL A 129 7.24 -2.57 17.91
C VAL A 129 6.95 -4.03 17.58
N GLU A 130 7.43 -4.95 18.41
CA GLU A 130 7.21 -6.39 18.25
C GLU A 130 5.73 -6.74 18.30
N VAL A 131 5.00 -6.22 19.31
CA VAL A 131 3.56 -6.46 19.45
C VAL A 131 2.81 -5.95 18.22
N MET A 132 3.11 -4.74 17.75
CA MET A 132 2.43 -4.18 16.57
C MET A 132 2.76 -4.98 15.29
N GLN A 133 3.99 -5.44 15.13
CA GLN A 133 4.37 -6.28 13.99
C GLN A 133 3.61 -7.62 14.02
N GLY A 134 3.56 -8.30 15.16
CA GLY A 134 2.84 -9.56 15.30
C GLY A 134 1.32 -9.42 15.19
N ALA A 135 0.77 -8.28 15.63
CA ALA A 135 -0.63 -7.93 15.46
C ALA A 135 -0.99 -7.68 13.99
N MET A 136 -0.16 -6.92 13.27
CA MET A 136 -0.37 -6.67 11.84
C MET A 136 -0.21 -7.96 11.02
N LEU A 137 0.76 -8.82 11.35
CA LEU A 137 0.92 -10.11 10.68
C LEU A 137 -0.37 -10.92 10.74
N ARG A 138 -0.96 -11.05 11.94
CA ARG A 138 -2.23 -11.73 12.15
C ARG A 138 -3.36 -11.06 11.40
N LEU A 139 -3.48 -9.73 11.48
CA LEU A 139 -4.50 -9.01 10.69
C LEU A 139 -4.45 -9.35 9.19
N TYR A 140 -3.25 -9.47 8.60
CA TYR A 140 -3.08 -9.67 7.16
C TYR A 140 -3.08 -11.14 6.70
N TYR A 141 -2.82 -12.10 7.59
CA TYR A 141 -2.52 -13.47 7.18
C TYR A 141 -2.80 -14.51 8.27
N HIS A 142 -3.54 -15.54 7.87
CA HIS A 142 -3.81 -16.76 8.64
C HIS A 142 -3.73 -17.93 7.67
N ALA A 143 -2.66 -18.73 7.71
CA ALA A 143 -2.44 -19.79 6.72
C ALA A 143 -3.71 -20.67 6.53
N PRO A 144 -4.21 -20.87 5.29
CA PRO A 144 -3.66 -20.43 3.99
C PRO A 144 -4.21 -19.08 3.48
N TYR A 145 -5.00 -18.37 4.26
CA TYR A 145 -5.74 -17.17 3.90
C TYR A 145 -4.96 -15.86 4.10
N TYR A 146 -5.24 -14.92 3.21
CA TYR A 146 -4.77 -13.53 3.24
C TYR A 146 -5.97 -12.60 3.40
N LEU A 147 -5.74 -11.44 4.02
CA LEU A 147 -6.72 -10.35 4.08
C LEU A 147 -6.14 -9.10 3.41
N THR A 148 -6.80 -8.63 2.36
CA THR A 148 -6.59 -7.27 1.86
C THR A 148 -7.32 -6.30 2.76
N VAL A 149 -6.60 -5.39 3.41
CA VAL A 149 -7.17 -4.45 4.38
C VAL A 149 -7.10 -3.01 3.85
N PRO A 150 -8.24 -2.32 3.67
CA PRO A 150 -8.26 -0.89 3.36
C PRO A 150 -7.59 -0.04 4.45
N LYS A 151 -7.08 1.13 4.07
CA LYS A 151 -6.37 2.03 5.00
C LYS A 151 -7.21 2.39 6.23
N ALA A 152 -8.51 2.65 6.06
CA ALA A 152 -9.41 3.01 7.16
C ALA A 152 -9.52 1.88 8.20
N VAL A 153 -9.71 0.64 7.73
CA VAL A 153 -9.76 -0.56 8.59
C VAL A 153 -8.44 -0.74 9.33
N ARG A 154 -7.31 -0.66 8.62
CA ARG A 154 -5.98 -0.75 9.24
C ARG A 154 -5.79 0.29 10.34
N VAL A 155 -6.15 1.55 10.09
CA VAL A 155 -6.02 2.63 11.08
C VAL A 155 -6.88 2.37 12.31
N ALA A 156 -8.11 1.88 12.13
CA ALA A 156 -9.00 1.53 13.23
C ALA A 156 -8.41 0.38 14.09
N VAL A 157 -7.92 -0.69 13.44
CA VAL A 157 -7.29 -1.82 14.16
C VAL A 157 -6.04 -1.34 14.91
N VAL A 158 -5.16 -0.56 14.28
CA VAL A 158 -3.96 -0.03 14.96
C VAL A 158 -4.33 0.78 16.21
N LYS A 159 -5.30 1.69 16.10
CA LYS A 159 -5.80 2.45 17.27
C LYS A 159 -6.35 1.54 18.36
N TRP A 160 -7.10 0.52 17.96
CA TRP A 160 -7.64 -0.47 18.89
C TRP A 160 -6.52 -1.27 19.58
N VAL A 161 -5.47 -1.72 18.88
CA VAL A 161 -4.35 -2.44 19.51
C VAL A 161 -3.73 -1.61 20.64
N TYR A 162 -3.45 -0.32 20.39
CA TYR A 162 -2.94 0.57 21.43
C TYR A 162 -3.90 0.69 22.62
N GLN A 163 -5.19 0.84 22.38
CA GLN A 163 -6.19 0.95 23.44
C GLN A 163 -6.32 -0.35 24.24
N PHE A 164 -6.41 -1.49 23.55
CA PHE A 164 -6.51 -2.81 24.14
C PHE A 164 -5.29 -3.14 25.01
N LEU A 165 -4.08 -2.77 24.59
CA LEU A 165 -2.88 -2.95 25.42
C LEU A 165 -2.84 -1.99 26.61
N LYS A 166 -3.52 -0.84 26.54
CA LYS A 166 -3.63 0.10 27.66
C LYS A 166 -4.62 -0.37 28.71
N ASP A 167 -5.87 -0.66 28.34
CA ASP A 167 -6.96 -0.91 29.31
C ASP A 167 -7.44 -2.39 29.37
N GLY A 168 -7.26 -3.16 28.29
CA GLY A 168 -7.65 -4.58 28.22
C GLY A 168 -9.14 -4.83 28.04
N ALA A 169 -9.96 -3.79 28.06
CA ALA A 169 -11.41 -3.89 27.99
C ALA A 169 -11.97 -3.39 26.65
N ALA A 170 -11.14 -2.77 25.80
CA ALA A 170 -11.56 -2.26 24.51
C ALA A 170 -12.05 -3.39 23.57
N PRO A 171 -13.33 -3.40 23.16
CA PRO A 171 -13.83 -4.38 22.20
C PRO A 171 -13.18 -4.17 20.83
N PHE A 172 -13.05 -5.25 20.06
CA PHE A 172 -12.59 -5.16 18.68
C PHE A 172 -13.53 -4.24 17.87
N PRO A 173 -13.00 -3.34 17.00
CA PRO A 173 -13.80 -2.25 16.42
C PRO A 173 -14.78 -2.68 15.32
N PHE A 174 -14.81 -3.95 14.96
CA PHE A 174 -15.69 -4.48 13.90
C PHE A 174 -16.37 -5.78 14.37
N ALA A 175 -17.53 -6.08 13.79
CA ALA A 175 -18.31 -7.27 14.11
C ALA A 175 -19.07 -7.75 12.87
N GLY A 176 -19.47 -9.01 12.87
CA GLY A 176 -20.26 -9.63 11.81
C GLY A 176 -19.50 -9.85 10.51
N ASP A 177 -20.25 -9.90 9.41
CA ASP A 177 -19.73 -10.15 8.07
C ASP A 177 -18.73 -9.06 7.65
N MET A 178 -17.56 -9.48 7.15
CA MET A 178 -16.57 -8.56 6.58
C MET A 178 -16.98 -8.01 5.20
N GLY A 179 -18.03 -8.56 4.59
CA GLY A 179 -18.38 -8.27 3.20
C GLY A 179 -17.32 -8.80 2.23
N SER A 180 -16.66 -9.90 2.61
CA SER A 180 -15.66 -10.54 1.76
C SER A 180 -16.35 -11.35 0.66
N GLU A 181 -16.22 -10.88 -0.58
CA GLU A 181 -16.87 -11.51 -1.74
C GLU A 181 -16.28 -12.90 -2.08
N GLU A 182 -17.15 -13.85 -2.43
CA GLU A 182 -16.84 -15.14 -3.07
C GLU A 182 -16.44 -14.98 -4.55
N TYR A 183 -15.68 -13.94 -4.84
CA TYR A 183 -15.17 -13.67 -6.17
C TYR A 183 -13.84 -14.39 -6.36
N SER A 184 -13.59 -14.93 -7.56
CA SER A 184 -12.31 -15.52 -7.92
C SER A 184 -11.81 -14.94 -9.23
N PHE A 185 -10.49 -14.78 -9.35
CA PHE A 185 -9.86 -14.40 -10.61
C PHE A 185 -8.50 -15.06 -10.76
N THR A 186 -8.08 -15.19 -12.02
CA THR A 186 -6.77 -15.70 -12.39
C THR A 186 -6.03 -14.64 -13.19
N ILE A 187 -4.74 -14.47 -12.90
CA ILE A 187 -3.82 -13.71 -13.73
C ILE A 187 -2.96 -14.72 -14.48
N ASP A 188 -3.11 -14.73 -15.80
CA ASP A 188 -2.23 -15.43 -16.73
C ASP A 188 -0.99 -14.56 -17.03
N PHE A 189 0.21 -15.12 -16.86
CA PHE A 189 1.46 -14.36 -16.98
C PHE A 189 1.87 -14.06 -18.43
N GLU A 190 1.21 -14.67 -19.42
CA GLU A 190 1.38 -14.38 -20.85
C GLU A 190 0.34 -13.40 -21.34
N ARG A 191 -0.94 -13.64 -21.00
CA ARG A 191 -2.05 -12.89 -21.58
C ARG A 191 -2.42 -11.63 -20.81
N ASP A 192 -2.33 -11.64 -19.48
CA ASP A 192 -2.98 -10.61 -18.65
C ASP A 192 -2.02 -9.51 -18.19
N MET A 193 -0.84 -9.41 -18.82
CA MET A 193 0.21 -8.47 -18.44
C MET A 193 1.21 -8.15 -19.54
N GLU A 194 1.91 -7.02 -19.37
CA GLU A 194 2.96 -6.56 -20.27
C GLU A 194 4.23 -6.21 -19.49
N ILE A 195 5.38 -6.73 -19.93
CA ILE A 195 6.69 -6.31 -19.43
C ILE A 195 7.13 -5.08 -20.22
N VAL A 196 6.85 -3.91 -19.65
CA VAL A 196 7.27 -2.64 -20.23
C VAL A 196 8.81 -2.53 -20.17
N PRO A 197 9.51 -2.25 -21.29
CA PRO A 197 10.95 -2.05 -21.30
C PRO A 197 11.39 -0.97 -20.31
N ASN A 198 12.55 -1.18 -19.69
CA ASN A 198 13.13 -0.17 -18.81
C ASN A 198 13.47 1.06 -19.66
N ARG A 199 12.94 2.23 -19.27
CA ARG A 199 13.31 3.48 -19.96
C ARG A 199 14.79 3.74 -19.69
N SER A 200 15.53 4.13 -20.72
CA SER A 200 16.93 4.51 -20.57
C SER A 200 17.07 5.51 -19.42
N ILE A 201 18.01 5.22 -18.50
CA ILE A 201 18.37 6.11 -17.40
C ILE A 201 18.66 7.47 -18.04
N LYS A 202 17.89 8.48 -17.67
CA LYS A 202 18.09 9.84 -18.17
C LYS A 202 19.36 10.37 -17.51
N ASN A 203 20.19 11.07 -18.28
CA ASN A 203 21.46 11.63 -17.80
C ASN A 203 21.29 12.48 -16.52
N ASP A 204 20.14 13.15 -16.36
CA ASP A 204 19.75 13.82 -15.12
C ASP A 204 18.45 13.21 -14.55
N MET A 205 18.63 12.17 -13.74
CA MET A 205 17.52 11.52 -13.02
C MET A 205 16.83 12.46 -12.02
N ALA A 206 17.53 13.45 -11.47
CA ALA A 206 16.96 14.38 -10.51
C ALA A 206 15.98 15.35 -11.19
N ALA A 207 16.36 15.92 -12.34
CA ALA A 207 15.47 16.73 -13.17
C ALA A 207 14.28 15.93 -13.67
N TYR A 208 14.50 14.72 -14.17
CA TYR A 208 13.40 13.83 -14.59
C TYR A 208 12.43 13.54 -13.45
N ASN A 209 12.92 13.19 -12.26
CA ASN A 209 12.08 12.93 -11.10
C ASN A 209 11.31 14.19 -10.66
N ARG A 210 11.95 15.38 -10.67
CA ARG A 210 11.26 16.65 -10.40
C ARG A 210 10.13 16.89 -11.40
N GLN A 211 10.39 16.72 -12.69
CA GLN A 211 9.40 16.94 -13.74
C GLN A 211 8.24 15.92 -13.69
N ALA A 212 8.55 14.63 -13.54
CA ALA A 212 7.55 13.57 -13.44
C ALA A 212 6.70 13.72 -12.16
N ASN A 213 7.29 14.13 -11.05
CA ASN A 213 6.56 14.42 -9.81
C ASN A 213 5.76 15.71 -9.89
N ALA A 214 6.25 16.74 -10.60
CA ALA A 214 5.51 17.96 -10.88
C ALA A 214 4.25 17.67 -11.70
N GLU A 215 4.36 16.85 -12.75
CA GLU A 215 3.23 16.42 -13.57
C GLU A 215 2.19 15.61 -12.76
N LYS A 216 2.65 14.64 -11.96
CA LYS A 216 1.76 13.91 -11.02
C LYS A 216 1.12 14.85 -9.99
N GLY A 217 1.87 15.83 -9.50
CA GLY A 217 1.42 16.87 -8.59
C GLY A 217 0.30 17.68 -9.21
N ARG A 218 0.55 18.22 -10.41
CA ARG A 218 -0.41 18.99 -11.21
C ARG A 218 -1.70 18.21 -11.45
N ARG A 219 -1.63 16.96 -11.91
CA ARG A 219 -2.82 16.11 -12.12
C ARG A 219 -3.67 15.94 -10.86
N ARG A 220 -3.04 15.79 -9.69
CA ARG A 220 -3.77 15.71 -8.41
C ARG A 220 -4.46 17.02 -8.07
N VAL A 221 -3.78 18.14 -8.31
CA VAL A 221 -4.33 19.49 -8.07
C VAL A 221 -5.49 19.75 -9.04
N GLU A 222 -5.34 19.46 -10.33
CA GLU A 222 -6.39 19.60 -11.34
C GLU A 222 -7.60 18.70 -11.04
N LYS A 223 -7.38 17.43 -10.67
CA LYS A 223 -8.46 16.53 -10.25
C LYS A 223 -9.22 17.09 -9.04
N ARG A 224 -8.51 17.65 -8.06
CA ARG A 224 -9.13 18.25 -6.87
C ARG A 224 -9.83 19.57 -7.21
N PHE A 225 -9.33 20.31 -8.18
CA PHE A 225 -9.92 21.55 -8.66
C PHE A 225 -11.21 21.34 -9.47
N ALA A 226 -11.37 20.18 -10.11
CA ALA A 226 -12.61 19.83 -10.83
C ALA A 226 -13.85 19.82 -9.93
N ASP A 227 -13.67 19.59 -8.61
CA ASP A 227 -14.75 19.62 -7.63
C ASP A 227 -15.15 21.06 -7.24
N LEU A 228 -14.30 22.07 -7.49
CA LEU A 228 -14.53 23.46 -7.08
C LEU A 228 -15.60 24.13 -7.94
N GLN A 229 -16.65 24.64 -7.30
CA GLN A 229 -17.79 25.29 -7.96
C GLN A 229 -17.71 26.82 -7.89
N GLY A 230 -18.13 27.51 -8.95
CA GLY A 230 -18.12 28.97 -9.09
C GLY A 230 -16.91 29.51 -9.85
N ASP A 231 -16.79 30.84 -9.93
CA ASP A 231 -15.68 31.50 -10.65
C ASP A 231 -14.99 32.62 -9.87
N LYS A 232 -15.61 33.11 -8.79
CA LYS A 232 -15.05 34.11 -7.89
C LYS A 232 -15.34 33.69 -6.47
N TRP A 233 -14.33 33.81 -5.60
CA TRP A 233 -14.44 33.33 -4.23
C TRP A 233 -13.64 34.18 -3.25
N THR A 234 -14.15 34.27 -2.05
CA THR A 234 -13.42 34.59 -0.83
C THR A 234 -12.76 33.33 -0.26
N THR A 235 -11.83 33.51 0.67
CA THR A 235 -11.21 32.38 1.39
C THR A 235 -12.25 31.58 2.20
N ALA A 236 -13.27 32.26 2.73
CA ALA A 236 -14.35 31.64 3.48
C ALA A 236 -15.19 30.72 2.58
N GLU A 237 -15.53 31.16 1.36
CA GLU A 237 -16.28 30.34 0.40
C GLU A 237 -15.48 29.12 -0.08
N LEU A 238 -14.17 29.28 -0.34
CA LEU A 238 -13.30 28.14 -0.66
C LEU A 238 -13.23 27.14 0.50
N THR A 239 -13.13 27.63 1.74
CA THR A 239 -13.10 26.77 2.93
C THR A 239 -14.45 26.10 3.17
N GLY A 240 -15.55 26.81 2.91
CA GLY A 240 -16.92 26.27 2.99
C GLY A 240 -17.18 25.13 2.01
N GLN A 241 -16.49 25.12 0.86
CA GLN A 241 -16.49 24.00 -0.10
C GLN A 241 -15.53 22.86 0.29
N GLY A 242 -14.91 22.91 1.48
CA GLY A 242 -14.02 21.86 1.98
C GLY A 242 -12.58 21.94 1.44
N PHE A 243 -12.15 23.08 0.91
CA PHE A 243 -10.76 23.28 0.50
C PHE A 243 -9.92 23.91 1.60
N THR A 244 -8.80 23.27 1.92
CA THR A 244 -7.85 23.79 2.92
C THR A 244 -7.01 24.93 2.35
N LYS A 245 -6.39 25.74 3.20
CA LYS A 245 -5.41 26.76 2.77
C LYS A 245 -4.32 26.18 1.86
N ARG A 246 -3.89 24.94 2.10
CA ARG A 246 -2.91 24.24 1.25
C ARG A 246 -3.47 23.95 -0.15
N ASN A 247 -4.74 23.60 -0.27
CA ASN A 247 -5.39 23.44 -1.58
C ASN A 247 -5.43 24.77 -2.34
N ILE A 248 -5.81 25.85 -1.65
CA ILE A 248 -5.90 27.20 -2.25
C ILE A 248 -4.53 27.65 -2.77
N SER A 249 -3.46 27.52 -1.98
CA SER A 249 -2.10 27.83 -2.45
C SER A 249 -1.72 27.01 -3.67
N ALA A 250 -1.99 25.71 -3.66
CA ALA A 250 -1.70 24.84 -4.80
C ALA A 250 -2.47 25.23 -6.07
N PHE A 251 -3.73 25.66 -5.95
CA PHE A 251 -4.51 26.15 -7.11
C PHE A 251 -3.90 27.43 -7.71
N VAL A 252 -3.39 28.33 -6.87
CA VAL A 252 -2.69 29.55 -7.32
C VAL A 252 -1.35 29.19 -7.99
N GLU A 253 -0.54 28.36 -7.34
CA GLU A 253 0.78 27.92 -7.86
C GLU A 253 0.66 27.19 -9.20
N ASN A 254 -0.43 26.45 -9.43
CA ASN A 254 -0.69 25.75 -10.68
C ASN A 254 -1.49 26.60 -11.70
N GLY A 255 -1.74 27.88 -11.41
CA GLY A 255 -2.40 28.82 -12.32
C GLY A 255 -3.88 28.51 -12.60
N LEU A 256 -4.55 27.75 -11.73
CA LEU A 256 -5.97 27.40 -11.89
C LEU A 256 -6.90 28.50 -11.38
N ILE A 257 -6.43 29.27 -10.39
CA ILE A 257 -7.08 30.50 -9.91
C ILE A 257 -6.03 31.59 -9.75
N LYS A 258 -6.44 32.85 -9.88
CA LYS A 258 -5.61 34.01 -9.59
C LYS A 258 -6.11 34.75 -8.35
N ARG A 259 -5.18 35.25 -7.54
CA ARG A 259 -5.51 36.10 -6.38
C ARG A 259 -5.75 37.53 -6.89
N LEU A 260 -6.92 38.08 -6.60
CA LEU A 260 -7.27 39.47 -6.95
C LEU A 260 -6.77 40.44 -5.88
N CYS A 261 -7.06 40.12 -4.63
CA CYS A 261 -6.59 40.84 -3.45
C CYS A 261 -6.56 39.88 -2.25
N LYS A 262 -6.21 40.38 -1.06
CA LYS A 262 -6.11 39.52 0.13
C LYS A 262 -7.43 38.78 0.37
N GLY A 263 -7.35 37.46 0.32
CA GLY A 263 -8.48 36.57 0.57
C GLY A 263 -9.49 36.45 -0.56
N HIS A 264 -9.29 37.08 -1.72
CA HIS A 264 -10.20 37.02 -2.87
C HIS A 264 -9.52 36.43 -4.11
N TYR A 265 -10.21 35.52 -4.78
CA TYR A 265 -9.69 34.70 -5.87
C TYR A 265 -10.68 34.65 -7.04
N MET A 266 -10.16 34.42 -8.24
CA MET A 266 -10.96 34.22 -9.45
C MET A 266 -10.41 33.06 -10.26
N ARG A 267 -11.29 32.29 -10.90
CA ARG A 267 -10.93 31.21 -11.82
C ARG A 267 -10.11 31.77 -12.98
N VAL A 268 -9.06 31.04 -13.37
CA VAL A 268 -8.35 31.31 -14.63
C VAL A 268 -9.05 30.47 -15.69
N SER A 269 -9.85 31.11 -16.53
CA SER A 269 -10.46 30.47 -17.70
C SER A 269 -9.34 29.98 -18.62
N LYS A 270 -9.46 28.74 -19.10
CA LYS A 270 -8.61 28.22 -20.17
C LYS A 270 -8.99 28.87 -21.49
#